data_AF-A0AAD6JZ92-F1
#
_entry.id   AF-A0AAD6JZ92-F1
#
_cell.length_a   1.000
_cell.length_b   1.000
_cell.length_c   1.000
_cell.angle_alpha   90.00
_cell.angle_beta   90.00
_cell.angle_gamma   90.00
#
_symmetry.space_group_name_H-M   'P 1'
#
loop_
_entity.id
_entity.type
_entity.pdbx_description
1 polymer ?
#
loop_
_entity_poly.entity_id
_entity_poly.type
_entity_poly.pdbx_seq_one_letter_code
_entity_poly.pdbx_strand_id
1 'polypeptide(L)'
;MEWNRSRRYWSSGDWNGQIFSLIPEMSSNYDFDYSYVSNENESYLIYSLSNPPSYLKRIVIDVLGNMQHLNSLGYNWAWFNSLSLPQNQTDVYGICGVFGVFHNSSSYCQCLKGFEPLVQDDWSSGCVRKSPLKCQNMSSVGKEDGFLKMSNLTLPANSKTYQKVSAGRCRLHCMEKCSCMAYAYNNNNGCSFWEGDLIDLQQSGISGGRAGAEIYIRLAASERELQIGNGSTRTGGTTKWKLRTAFAVAIPTNLITLGLFMYFRCLRKGKLTRKGHDILLFNFDTNPGSTNNESSSVDNRKKRWSKNMELPLFSYESKNLKIV
;
A
#
# COMPACT_ATOMS: atom_id res chain seq x y z
N MET A 1 -23.86 19.40 2.58
CA MET A 1 -23.83 17.97 2.93
C MET A 1 -22.93 17.76 4.14
N GLU A 2 -23.39 16.99 5.12
CA GLU A 2 -22.63 16.71 6.34
C GLU A 2 -22.34 15.21 6.47
N TRP A 3 -21.07 14.90 6.71
CA TRP A 3 -20.60 13.59 7.15
C TRP A 3 -20.88 13.41 8.63
N ASN A 4 -21.54 12.31 8.99
CA ASN A 4 -21.87 11.96 10.38
C ASN A 4 -22.49 13.13 11.18
N ARG A 5 -23.33 13.95 10.53
CA ARG A 5 -24.08 15.10 11.10
C ARG A 5 -23.23 16.11 11.90
N SER A 6 -21.93 16.18 11.63
CA SER A 6 -20.99 16.96 12.45
C SER A 6 -19.85 17.56 11.66
N ARG A 7 -19.47 16.93 10.54
CA ARG A 7 -18.42 17.43 9.66
C ARG A 7 -19.00 17.78 8.31
N ARG A 8 -18.66 18.96 7.79
CA ARG A 8 -19.04 19.35 6.44
C ARG A 8 -18.32 18.45 5.44
N TYR A 9 -19.09 17.66 4.68
CA TYR A 9 -18.59 16.82 3.58
C TYR A 9 -18.34 17.67 2.34
N TRP A 10 -19.31 18.51 2.00
CA TRP A 10 -19.29 19.44 0.89
C TRP A 10 -20.34 20.53 1.10
N SER A 11 -20.11 21.72 0.52
CA SER A 11 -21.08 22.83 0.53
C SER A 11 -21.29 23.37 -0.86
N SER A 12 -22.56 23.64 -1.19
CA SER A 12 -22.96 24.45 -2.34
C SER A 12 -22.58 25.92 -2.17
N GLY A 13 -22.28 26.37 -0.94
CA GLY A 13 -22.15 27.78 -0.61
C GLY A 13 -23.51 28.44 -0.42
N ASP A 14 -23.48 29.74 -0.18
CA ASP A 14 -24.68 30.55 0.06
C ASP A 14 -25.40 30.87 -1.25
N TRP A 15 -26.73 31.01 -1.17
CA TRP A 15 -27.56 31.45 -2.29
C TRP A 15 -27.36 32.96 -2.52
N ASN A 16 -26.96 33.35 -3.72
CA ASN A 16 -26.71 34.76 -4.06
C ASN A 16 -27.90 35.48 -4.73
N GLY A 17 -29.06 34.83 -4.77
CA GLY A 17 -30.24 35.34 -5.48
C GLY A 17 -30.49 34.65 -6.83
N GLN A 18 -29.48 34.02 -7.42
CA GLN A 18 -29.58 33.35 -8.73
C GLN A 18 -28.98 31.94 -8.72
N ILE A 19 -27.87 31.75 -8.03
CA ILE A 19 -27.13 30.49 -7.95
C ILE A 19 -26.55 30.29 -6.54
N PHE A 20 -26.13 29.07 -6.25
CA PHE A 20 -25.27 28.82 -5.10
C PHE A 20 -23.81 29.18 -5.43
N SER A 21 -23.14 29.89 -4.51
CA SER A 21 -21.84 30.52 -4.79
C SER A 21 -20.69 29.56 -5.13
N LEU A 22 -20.77 28.30 -4.70
CA LEU A 22 -19.79 27.25 -5.02
C LEU A 22 -20.29 26.29 -6.12
N ILE A 23 -21.35 26.67 -6.86
CA ILE A 23 -21.86 25.93 -8.02
C ILE A 23 -22.09 26.91 -9.19
N PRO A 24 -21.03 27.49 -9.77
CA PRO A 24 -21.17 28.43 -10.90
C PRO A 24 -21.85 27.78 -12.12
N GLU A 25 -21.84 26.47 -12.26
CA GLU A 25 -22.49 25.75 -13.37
C GLU A 25 -24.00 25.89 -13.37
N MET A 26 -24.62 26.27 -12.24
CA MET A 26 -26.05 26.57 -12.19
C MET A 26 -26.42 27.72 -13.14
N SER A 27 -25.53 28.70 -13.35
CA SER A 27 -25.81 29.82 -14.27
C SER A 27 -25.69 29.43 -15.74
N SER A 28 -24.94 28.36 -16.03
CA SER A 28 -24.68 27.89 -17.40
C SER A 28 -25.72 26.91 -17.90
N ASN A 29 -26.59 26.41 -17.02
CA ASN A 29 -27.56 25.37 -17.34
C ASN A 29 -28.91 26.00 -17.70
N TYR A 30 -28.99 26.59 -18.90
CA TYR A 30 -30.16 27.32 -19.43
C TYR A 30 -31.49 26.55 -19.45
N ASP A 31 -31.43 25.24 -19.24
CA ASP A 31 -32.60 24.36 -19.24
C ASP A 31 -33.27 24.25 -17.86
N PHE A 32 -32.62 24.75 -16.81
CA PHE A 32 -33.16 24.74 -15.45
C PHE A 32 -33.34 26.16 -14.92
N ASP A 33 -34.57 26.48 -14.56
CA ASP A 33 -34.88 27.65 -13.75
C ASP A 33 -34.85 27.25 -12.27
N TYR A 34 -33.93 27.83 -11.51
CA TYR A 34 -33.77 27.58 -10.09
C TYR A 34 -34.40 28.71 -9.28
N SER A 35 -35.11 28.35 -8.21
CA SER A 35 -35.51 29.29 -7.16
C SER A 35 -35.29 28.68 -5.80
N TYR A 36 -34.78 29.48 -4.87
CA TYR A 36 -34.50 29.05 -3.51
C TYR A 36 -35.47 29.75 -2.56
N VAL A 37 -36.18 28.96 -1.77
CA VAL A 37 -37.09 29.44 -0.73
C VAL A 37 -36.44 29.14 0.61
N SER A 38 -36.32 30.15 1.46
CA SER A 38 -35.87 29.99 2.84
C SER A 38 -36.71 30.88 3.74
N ASN A 39 -37.44 30.27 4.66
CA ASN A 39 -38.27 30.93 5.66
C ASN A 39 -38.03 30.31 7.05
N GLU A 40 -38.80 30.72 8.06
CA GLU A 40 -38.62 30.25 9.45
C GLU A 40 -38.86 28.75 9.63
N ASN A 41 -39.64 28.12 8.75
CA ASN A 41 -40.03 26.71 8.85
C ASN A 41 -39.18 25.80 7.98
N GLU A 42 -38.81 26.25 6.77
CA GLU A 42 -38.18 25.41 5.77
C GLU A 42 -37.25 26.17 4.83
N SER A 43 -36.28 25.43 4.30
CA SER A 43 -35.39 25.87 3.25
C SER A 43 -35.31 24.80 2.17
N TYR A 44 -35.69 25.14 0.94
CA TYR A 44 -35.68 24.19 -0.17
C TYR A 44 -35.36 24.88 -1.50
N LEU A 45 -34.75 24.10 -2.40
CA LEU A 45 -34.48 24.49 -3.77
C LEU A 45 -35.59 23.94 -4.66
N ILE A 46 -36.21 24.81 -5.44
CA ILE A 46 -37.13 24.45 -6.50
C ILE A 46 -36.36 24.57 -7.81
N TYR A 47 -36.54 23.59 -8.68
CA TYR A 47 -36.08 23.69 -10.06
C TYR A 47 -37.22 23.33 -11.01
N SER A 48 -37.30 24.03 -12.13
CA SER A 48 -38.22 23.72 -13.23
C SER A 48 -37.45 23.65 -14.54
N LEU A 49 -37.96 22.84 -15.47
CA LEU A 49 -37.39 22.76 -16.80
C LEU A 49 -38.03 23.81 -17.70
N SER A 50 -37.21 24.67 -18.30
CA SER A 50 -37.66 25.74 -19.19
C SER A 50 -37.94 25.17 -20.58
N ASN A 51 -39.12 25.46 -21.15
CA ASN A 51 -39.66 24.88 -22.40
C ASN A 51 -39.94 23.35 -22.32
N PRO A 52 -40.82 22.76 -23.17
CA PRO A 52 -40.94 21.31 -23.23
C PRO A 52 -39.58 20.71 -23.64
N PRO A 53 -38.85 20.07 -22.72
CA PRO A 53 -37.47 19.73 -22.97
C PRO A 53 -37.44 18.55 -23.94
N SER A 54 -36.54 18.60 -24.92
CA SER A 54 -36.25 17.46 -25.80
C SER A 54 -35.64 16.26 -25.04
N TYR A 55 -35.26 16.47 -23.78
CA TYR A 55 -34.55 15.53 -22.93
C TYR A 55 -35.20 15.42 -21.55
N LEU A 56 -35.24 14.20 -21.00
CA LEU A 56 -35.55 14.01 -19.59
C LEU A 56 -34.33 14.41 -18.76
N LYS A 57 -34.55 15.18 -17.70
CA LYS A 57 -33.49 15.60 -16.79
C LYS A 57 -33.86 15.30 -15.34
N ARG A 58 -32.87 14.91 -14.54
CA ARG A 58 -33.03 14.74 -13.09
C ARG A 58 -31.74 15.03 -12.36
N ILE A 59 -31.87 15.52 -11.13
CA ILE A 59 -30.77 15.67 -10.19
C ILE A 59 -30.88 14.50 -9.21
N VAL A 60 -29.80 13.74 -9.04
CA VAL A 60 -29.74 12.59 -8.12
C VAL A 60 -28.51 12.68 -7.25
N ILE A 61 -28.55 12.07 -6.07
CA ILE A 61 -27.37 11.85 -5.25
C ILE A 61 -27.00 10.37 -5.36
N ASP A 62 -25.77 10.07 -5.77
CA ASP A 62 -25.28 8.70 -5.86
C ASP A 62 -24.89 8.13 -4.49
N VAL A 63 -24.53 6.84 -4.45
CA VAL A 63 -24.14 6.16 -3.21
C VAL A 63 -22.86 6.71 -2.57
N LEU A 64 -22.04 7.41 -3.34
CA LEU A 64 -20.83 8.10 -2.88
C LEU A 64 -21.14 9.52 -2.38
N GLY A 65 -22.41 9.92 -2.38
CA GLY A 65 -22.82 11.26 -1.97
C GLY A 65 -22.52 12.34 -3.01
N ASN A 66 -22.23 11.98 -4.27
CA ASN A 66 -22.07 12.96 -5.33
C ASN A 66 -23.44 13.34 -5.87
N MET A 67 -23.68 14.65 -6.01
CA MET A 67 -24.85 15.16 -6.71
C MET A 67 -24.57 15.15 -8.20
N GLN A 68 -25.43 14.47 -8.98
CA GLN A 68 -25.30 14.31 -10.42
C GLN A 68 -26.50 14.90 -11.15
N HIS A 69 -26.24 15.65 -12.23
CA HIS A 69 -27.25 16.05 -13.18
C HIS A 69 -27.25 15.03 -14.32
N LEU A 70 -28.33 14.26 -14.41
CA LEU A 70 -28.50 13.22 -15.41
C LEU A 70 -29.48 13.69 -16.48
N ASN A 71 -29.09 13.50 -17.74
CA ASN A 71 -29.91 13.77 -18.91
C ASN A 71 -30.19 12.46 -19.66
N SER A 72 -31.33 12.36 -20.32
CA SER A 72 -31.67 11.24 -21.20
C SER A 72 -32.32 11.73 -22.48
N LEU A 73 -31.92 11.13 -23.60
CA LEU A 73 -32.44 11.44 -24.93
C LEU A 73 -33.86 10.87 -25.17
N GLY A 74 -34.43 10.14 -24.20
CA GLY A 74 -35.77 9.54 -24.30
C GLY A 74 -35.85 8.30 -25.19
N TYR A 75 -35.08 8.22 -26.28
CA TYR A 75 -35.14 7.13 -27.26
C TYR A 75 -34.45 5.83 -26.83
N ASN A 76 -33.48 5.90 -25.93
CA ASN A 76 -32.68 4.73 -25.51
C ASN A 76 -32.68 4.48 -23.99
N TRP A 77 -33.45 5.25 -23.21
CA TRP A 77 -33.49 5.24 -21.73
C TRP A 77 -32.11 5.28 -21.04
N ALA A 78 -31.06 5.65 -21.76
CA ALA A 78 -29.73 5.79 -21.21
C ALA A 78 -29.64 7.15 -20.52
N TRP A 79 -29.11 7.15 -19.30
CA TRP A 79 -28.77 8.37 -18.58
C TRP A 79 -27.30 8.67 -18.82
N PHE A 80 -27.01 9.91 -19.19
CA PHE A 80 -25.65 10.41 -19.24
C PHE A 80 -25.51 11.56 -18.23
N ASN A 81 -24.35 11.59 -17.56
CA ASN A 81 -24.05 12.61 -16.58
C ASN A 81 -23.54 13.88 -17.29
N SER A 82 -24.21 15.01 -17.06
CA SER A 82 -23.77 16.31 -17.55
C SER A 82 -23.01 17.14 -16.52
N LEU A 83 -23.18 16.86 -15.23
CA LEU A 83 -22.50 17.57 -14.14
C LEU A 83 -22.47 16.68 -12.90
N SER A 84 -21.28 16.52 -12.30
CA SER A 84 -21.11 15.87 -11.01
C SER A 84 -20.50 16.84 -10.01
N LEU A 85 -21.10 16.94 -8.83
CA LEU A 85 -20.63 17.74 -7.71
C LEU A 85 -20.31 16.83 -6.52
N PRO A 86 -19.23 17.08 -5.78
CA PRO A 86 -18.20 18.10 -6.01
C PRO A 86 -17.36 17.85 -7.28
N GLN A 87 -17.09 18.90 -8.06
CA GLN A 87 -16.18 18.81 -9.20
C GLN A 87 -14.72 18.69 -8.75
N ASN A 88 -14.34 19.47 -7.74
CA ASN A 88 -13.03 19.35 -7.13
C ASN A 88 -13.10 18.39 -5.94
N GLN A 89 -12.59 17.19 -6.15
CA GLN A 89 -12.56 16.12 -5.16
C GLN A 89 -11.52 16.35 -4.05
N THR A 90 -10.59 17.31 -4.22
CA THR A 90 -9.50 17.54 -3.24
C THR A 90 -9.98 18.06 -1.89
N ASP A 91 -11.14 18.72 -1.83
CA ASP A 91 -11.63 19.36 -0.61
C ASP A 91 -12.76 18.57 0.05
N VAL A 92 -13.00 17.35 -0.44
CA VAL A 92 -14.08 16.47 0.02
C VAL A 92 -13.60 15.65 1.19
N TYR A 93 -14.24 15.88 2.34
CA TYR A 93 -13.85 15.21 3.57
C TYR A 93 -14.02 13.70 3.46
N GLY A 94 -12.92 12.95 3.62
CA GLY A 94 -12.96 11.49 3.75
C GLY A 94 -13.33 10.74 2.46
N ILE A 95 -13.05 11.30 1.28
CA ILE A 95 -13.39 10.72 -0.02
C ILE A 95 -12.89 9.28 -0.25
N CYS A 96 -11.74 8.92 0.33
CA CYS A 96 -11.16 7.57 0.23
C CYS A 96 -11.45 6.67 1.43
N GLY A 97 -12.42 7.05 2.27
CA GLY A 97 -12.75 6.33 3.48
C GLY A 97 -11.58 6.28 4.49
N VAL A 98 -11.69 5.37 5.45
CA VAL A 98 -10.66 5.17 6.48
C VAL A 98 -9.43 4.48 5.90
N PHE A 99 -8.24 4.90 6.33
CA PHE A 99 -6.93 4.40 5.89
C PHE A 99 -6.66 4.45 4.38
N GLY A 100 -7.53 5.11 3.61
CA GLY A 100 -7.33 5.44 2.20
C GLY A 100 -6.69 6.81 2.04
N VAL A 101 -5.88 6.96 0.98
CA VAL A 101 -5.16 8.18 0.60
C VAL A 101 -5.67 8.65 -0.75
N PHE A 102 -6.07 9.90 -0.83
CA PHE A 102 -6.47 10.54 -2.09
C PHE A 102 -5.26 11.08 -2.84
N HIS A 103 -5.12 10.74 -4.12
CA HIS A 103 -4.05 11.21 -4.98
C HIS A 103 -4.53 12.35 -5.89
N ASN A 104 -4.28 13.60 -5.47
CA ASN A 104 -4.76 14.81 -6.15
C ASN A 104 -4.41 14.88 -7.65
N SER A 105 -3.23 14.40 -8.05
CA SER A 105 -2.76 14.47 -9.46
C SER A 105 -3.54 13.60 -10.43
N SER A 106 -4.21 12.57 -9.91
CA SER A 106 -4.74 11.45 -10.70
C SER A 106 -6.14 11.04 -10.24
N SER A 107 -6.71 11.80 -9.30
CA SER A 107 -8.07 11.65 -8.76
C SER A 107 -8.46 10.20 -8.46
N TYR A 108 -7.58 9.47 -7.78
CA TYR A 108 -7.85 8.09 -7.35
C TYR A 108 -7.49 7.90 -5.88
N CYS A 109 -8.10 6.88 -5.28
CA CYS A 109 -7.86 6.46 -3.91
C CYS A 109 -6.93 5.25 -3.86
N GLN A 110 -6.05 5.22 -2.87
CA GLN A 110 -5.17 4.08 -2.61
C GLN A 110 -5.06 3.83 -1.11
N CYS A 111 -5.04 2.56 -0.70
CA CYS A 111 -4.79 2.22 0.70
C CYS A 111 -3.37 2.57 1.14
N LEU A 112 -3.23 2.99 2.39
CA LEU A 112 -1.93 3.11 3.05
C LEU A 112 -1.12 1.81 2.93
N LYS A 113 0.21 1.91 2.90
CA LYS A 113 1.07 0.71 2.91
C LYS A 113 0.80 -0.12 4.18
N GLY A 114 0.61 -1.43 4.00
CA GLY A 114 0.21 -2.36 5.06
C GLY A 114 -1.32 -2.54 5.20
N PHE A 115 -2.09 -1.91 4.31
CA PHE A 115 -3.54 -2.02 4.23
C PHE A 115 -3.99 -2.46 2.83
N GLU A 116 -5.23 -2.92 2.73
CA GLU A 116 -5.90 -3.33 1.50
C GLU A 116 -7.38 -2.89 1.50
N PRO A 117 -8.02 -2.76 0.32
CA PRO A 117 -9.41 -2.31 0.25
C PRO A 117 -10.34 -3.25 1.03
N LEU A 118 -11.28 -2.70 1.80
CA LEU A 118 -12.32 -3.51 2.46
C LEU A 118 -13.25 -4.13 1.42
N VAL A 119 -13.64 -3.33 0.43
CA VAL A 119 -14.43 -3.75 -0.73
C VAL A 119 -13.67 -3.31 -1.97
N GLN A 120 -13.47 -4.24 -2.91
CA GLN A 120 -12.76 -3.95 -4.15
C GLN A 120 -13.53 -2.90 -4.95
N ASP A 121 -12.81 -1.89 -5.44
CA ASP A 121 -13.32 -0.76 -6.24
C ASP A 121 -14.35 0.16 -5.54
N ASP A 122 -14.65 -0.07 -4.27
CA ASP A 122 -15.42 0.84 -3.41
C ASP A 122 -14.52 1.47 -2.34
N TRP A 123 -14.04 2.66 -2.65
CA TRP A 123 -13.16 3.42 -1.77
C TRP A 123 -13.90 4.09 -0.61
N SER A 124 -15.23 4.21 -0.66
CA SER A 124 -16.01 4.79 0.44
C SER A 124 -16.01 3.90 1.68
N SER A 125 -15.93 2.59 1.46
CA SER A 125 -15.73 1.57 2.50
C SER A 125 -14.34 1.63 3.16
N GLY A 126 -13.39 2.34 2.55
CA GLY A 126 -12.03 2.49 3.05
C GLY A 126 -11.21 1.20 2.98
N CYS A 127 -10.17 1.14 3.82
CA CYS A 127 -9.17 0.08 3.81
C CYS A 127 -9.05 -0.60 5.17
N VAL A 128 -8.68 -1.88 5.14
CA VAL A 128 -8.40 -2.69 6.34
C VAL A 128 -6.94 -3.11 6.39
N ARG A 129 -6.47 -3.45 7.59
CA ARG A 129 -5.08 -3.89 7.82
C ARG A 129 -4.89 -5.28 7.23
N LYS A 130 -3.77 -5.50 6.53
CA LYS A 130 -3.37 -6.83 6.03
C LYS A 130 -2.98 -7.80 7.15
N SER A 131 -2.32 -7.27 8.17
CA SER A 131 -1.91 -8.02 9.35
C SER A 131 -2.46 -7.36 10.61
N PRO A 132 -3.05 -8.12 11.55
CA PRO A 132 -3.56 -7.58 12.81
C PRO A 132 -2.43 -7.07 13.70
N LEU A 133 -2.73 -6.06 14.52
CA LEU A 133 -1.78 -5.57 15.53
C LEU A 133 -1.65 -6.56 16.68
N LYS A 134 -0.44 -6.73 17.19
CA LYS A 134 -0.16 -7.57 18.35
C LYS A 134 -0.91 -7.07 19.59
N CYS A 135 -0.95 -5.76 19.80
CA CYS A 135 -1.61 -5.20 20.99
C CYS A 135 -3.13 -5.45 21.01
N GLN A 136 -3.75 -5.73 19.85
CA GLN A 136 -5.17 -6.05 19.75
C GLN A 136 -5.44 -7.54 20.00
N ASN A 137 -4.42 -8.39 19.86
CA ASN A 137 -4.51 -9.82 20.07
C ASN A 137 -3.35 -10.30 20.95
N MET A 138 -3.51 -10.15 22.27
CA MET A 138 -2.50 -10.48 23.28
C MET A 138 -2.05 -11.96 23.27
N SER A 139 -2.84 -12.83 22.62
CA SER A 139 -2.51 -14.25 22.42
C SER A 139 -1.51 -14.49 21.28
N SER A 140 -1.17 -13.46 20.51
CA SER A 140 -0.24 -13.58 19.38
C SER A 140 1.22 -13.61 19.86
N VAL A 141 1.84 -14.79 19.74
CA VAL A 141 3.29 -14.96 19.90
C VAL A 141 3.96 -14.30 18.70
N GLY A 142 4.70 -13.21 18.92
CA GLY A 142 5.30 -12.46 17.83
C GLY A 142 6.04 -11.20 18.24
N LYS A 143 6.69 -10.56 17.27
CA LYS A 143 7.39 -9.28 17.43
C LYS A 143 6.40 -8.15 17.70
N GLU A 144 6.83 -7.15 18.47
CA GLU A 144 6.01 -5.98 18.81
C GLU A 144 5.61 -5.15 17.59
N ASP A 145 4.45 -4.51 17.68
CA ASP A 145 3.96 -3.53 16.70
C ASP A 145 4.94 -2.37 16.52
N GLY A 146 4.63 -1.48 15.59
CA GLY A 146 5.29 -0.19 15.53
C GLY A 146 5.20 0.47 14.18
N PHE A 147 6.05 1.46 13.97
CA PHE A 147 5.69 2.51 13.04
C PHE A 147 6.47 2.48 11.74
N LEU A 148 5.75 2.71 10.65
CA LEU A 148 6.30 3.02 9.35
C LEU A 148 6.21 4.53 9.11
N LYS A 149 7.35 5.14 8.80
CA LYS A 149 7.41 6.55 8.40
C LYS A 149 6.83 6.69 6.99
N MET A 150 5.86 7.57 6.83
CA MET A 150 5.30 7.97 5.55
C MET A 150 5.45 9.49 5.40
N SER A 151 5.83 9.91 4.20
CA SER A 151 6.10 11.30 3.86
C SER A 151 5.18 11.74 2.72
N ASN A 152 5.08 13.05 2.50
CA ASN A 152 4.25 13.65 1.44
C ASN A 152 2.76 13.37 1.62
N LEU A 153 2.30 13.20 2.85
CA LEU A 153 0.88 13.10 3.18
C LEU A 153 0.43 14.38 3.88
N THR A 154 -0.82 14.79 3.65
CA THR A 154 -1.51 15.67 4.58
C THR A 154 -1.71 14.93 5.90
N LEU A 155 -1.67 15.67 7.02
CA LEU A 155 -1.95 15.07 8.31
C LEU A 155 -3.46 14.75 8.41
N PRO A 156 -3.84 13.55 8.85
CA PRO A 156 -5.24 13.17 8.96
C PRO A 156 -5.99 14.08 9.94
N ALA A 157 -7.30 14.16 9.76
CA ALA A 157 -8.17 14.91 10.66
C ALA A 157 -8.18 14.32 12.09
N ASN A 158 -8.69 15.08 13.07
CA ASN A 158 -8.92 14.63 14.45
C ASN A 158 -7.65 14.31 15.27
N SER A 159 -6.52 14.97 15.00
CA SER A 159 -5.31 14.80 15.80
C SER A 159 -5.49 15.34 17.22
N LYS A 160 -4.97 14.63 18.22
CA LYS A 160 -4.75 15.17 19.57
C LYS A 160 -3.31 15.70 19.66
N THR A 161 -3.13 16.88 20.25
CA THR A 161 -1.82 17.54 20.34
C THR A 161 -1.32 17.61 21.77
N TYR A 162 -0.04 17.27 21.97
CA TYR A 162 0.71 17.43 23.20
C TYR A 162 1.92 18.32 22.95
N GLN A 163 1.93 19.50 23.55
CA GLN A 163 3.03 20.44 23.44
C GLN A 163 4.22 20.03 24.32
N LYS A 164 5.43 20.45 23.92
CA LYS A 164 6.68 20.32 24.70
C LYS A 164 7.09 18.87 25.06
N VAL A 165 6.68 17.91 24.25
CA VAL A 165 7.08 16.49 24.36
C VAL A 165 8.15 16.19 23.33
N SER A 166 9.19 15.41 23.66
CA SER A 166 10.21 15.00 22.68
C SER A 166 9.65 13.98 21.68
N ALA A 167 10.28 13.88 20.49
CA ALA A 167 9.90 12.88 19.48
C ALA A 167 9.86 11.45 20.04
N GLY A 168 10.83 11.09 20.88
CA GLY A 168 10.89 9.78 21.53
C GLY A 168 9.71 9.53 22.47
N ARG A 169 9.32 10.53 23.26
CA ARG A 169 8.14 10.42 24.13
C ARG A 169 6.83 10.40 23.35
N CYS A 170 6.73 11.12 22.23
CA CYS A 170 5.57 11.06 21.34
C CYS A 170 5.34 9.62 20.82
N ARG A 171 6.42 8.98 20.36
CA ARG A 171 6.39 7.58 19.92
C ARG A 171 5.98 6.63 21.04
N LEU A 172 6.57 6.77 22.23
CA LEU A 172 6.28 5.90 23.37
C LEU A 172 4.82 6.01 23.81
N HIS A 173 4.31 7.24 23.93
CA HIS A 173 2.91 7.48 24.29
C HIS A 173 1.94 6.79 23.30
N CYS A 174 2.22 6.86 21.99
CA CYS A 174 1.42 6.15 20.99
C CYS A 174 1.58 4.62 21.07
N MET A 175 2.76 4.10 21.41
CA MET A 175 2.94 2.65 21.59
C MET A 175 2.10 2.08 22.73
N GLU A 176 2.10 2.77 23.88
CA GLU A 176 1.43 2.34 25.11
C GLU A 176 -0.09 2.21 24.94
N LYS A 177 -0.70 3.05 24.11
CA LYS A 177 -2.12 3.00 23.80
C LYS A 177 -2.35 2.20 22.53
N CYS A 178 -2.95 1.02 22.63
CA CYS A 178 -3.28 0.20 21.45
C CYS A 178 -4.26 0.89 20.49
N SER A 179 -5.10 1.81 21.00
CA SER A 179 -5.96 2.65 20.17
C SER A 179 -5.20 3.68 19.32
N CYS A 180 -3.95 4.01 19.65
CA CYS A 180 -3.16 4.96 18.87
C CYS A 180 -2.66 4.33 17.57
N MET A 181 -3.12 4.88 16.44
CA MET A 181 -2.84 4.36 15.10
C MET A 181 -1.75 5.14 14.38
N ALA A 182 -1.49 6.38 14.75
CA ALA A 182 -0.42 7.18 14.17
C ALA A 182 0.07 8.28 15.10
N TYR A 183 1.29 8.76 14.85
CA TYR A 183 1.79 10.01 15.41
C TYR A 183 2.62 10.80 14.40
N ALA A 184 2.74 12.10 14.64
CA ALA A 184 3.60 13.02 13.93
C ALA A 184 4.29 13.92 14.95
N TYR A 185 5.50 14.35 14.65
CA TYR A 185 6.27 15.21 15.53
C TYR A 185 6.82 16.39 14.74
N ASN A 186 6.63 17.60 15.29
CA ASN A 186 7.18 18.83 14.75
C ASN A 186 7.79 19.63 15.91
N ASN A 187 9.00 20.18 15.71
CA ASN A 187 9.66 21.01 16.72
C ASN A 187 8.81 22.20 17.19
N ASN A 188 7.96 22.75 16.32
CA ASN A 188 7.12 23.90 16.65
C ASN A 188 5.82 23.51 17.36
N ASN A 189 5.15 22.45 16.89
CA ASN A 189 3.81 22.07 17.37
C ASN A 189 3.83 20.91 18.39
N GLY A 190 5.01 20.33 18.66
CA GLY A 190 5.17 19.20 19.54
C GLY A 190 4.71 17.88 18.91
N CYS A 191 4.00 17.08 19.70
CA CYS A 191 3.51 15.76 19.33
C CYS A 191 2.04 15.84 18.89
N SER A 192 1.71 15.31 17.72
CA SER A 192 0.34 15.03 17.30
C SER A 192 0.15 13.53 17.20
N PHE A 193 -0.98 13.01 17.67
CA PHE A 193 -1.31 11.59 17.50
C PHE A 193 -2.79 11.37 17.23
N TRP A 194 -3.10 10.20 16.69
CA TRP A 194 -4.44 9.79 16.28
C TRP A 194 -4.80 8.49 17.00
N GLU A 195 -5.93 8.52 17.70
CA GLU A 195 -6.55 7.35 18.28
C GLU A 195 -7.72 6.91 17.37
N GLY A 196 -7.78 5.62 17.04
CA GLY A 196 -8.75 5.07 16.09
C GLY A 196 -8.36 5.27 14.63
N ASP A 197 -9.34 5.11 13.76
CA ASP A 197 -9.12 5.07 12.32
C ASP A 197 -8.68 6.42 11.74
N LEU A 198 -7.77 6.36 10.77
CA LEU A 198 -7.27 7.55 10.09
C LEU A 198 -8.18 7.85 8.91
N ILE A 199 -8.57 9.10 8.74
CA ILE A 199 -9.42 9.55 7.63
C ILE A 199 -8.90 10.89 7.11
N ASP A 200 -9.28 11.20 5.86
CA ASP A 200 -8.97 12.47 5.20
C ASP A 200 -7.47 12.64 4.90
N LEU A 201 -6.84 11.55 4.47
CA LEU A 201 -5.45 11.54 4.03
C LEU A 201 -5.37 11.87 2.54
N GLN A 202 -4.44 12.74 2.17
CA GLN A 202 -4.20 13.13 0.79
C GLN A 202 -2.70 13.14 0.50
N GLN A 203 -2.35 12.84 -0.75
CA GLN A 203 -1.00 13.01 -1.26
C GLN A 203 -0.73 14.51 -1.41
N SER A 204 0.15 15.05 -0.56
CA SER A 204 0.59 16.43 -0.69
C SER A 204 1.34 16.58 -2.00
N GLY A 205 0.84 17.46 -2.88
CA GLY A 205 1.57 17.88 -4.08
C GLY A 205 2.91 18.51 -3.70
N ILE A 206 3.94 18.27 -4.50
CA ILE A 206 5.30 18.83 -4.33
C ILE A 206 5.32 20.35 -4.65
N SER A 207 4.19 20.91 -5.09
CA SER A 207 4.01 22.29 -5.54
C SER A 207 4.03 23.28 -4.37
N GLY A 208 5.22 23.59 -3.84
CA GLY A 208 5.39 24.71 -2.89
C GLY A 208 6.60 24.69 -1.98
N GLY A 209 7.57 23.77 -2.16
CA GLY A 209 8.82 23.80 -1.38
C GLY A 209 8.67 23.52 0.12
N ARG A 210 7.46 23.20 0.61
CA ARG A 210 7.23 22.68 1.95
C ARG A 210 7.21 21.16 1.85
N ALA A 211 8.21 20.51 2.44
CA ALA A 211 8.19 19.06 2.61
C ALA A 211 6.86 18.66 3.25
N GLY A 212 6.13 17.73 2.63
CA GLY A 212 4.88 17.23 3.21
C GLY A 212 5.13 16.68 4.61
N ALA A 213 4.12 16.76 5.48
CA ALA A 213 4.29 16.37 6.87
C ALA A 213 4.70 14.89 6.98
N GLU A 214 5.62 14.60 7.91
CA GLU A 214 6.03 13.24 8.21
C GLU A 214 5.09 12.65 9.26
N ILE A 215 4.48 11.51 8.92
CA ILE A 215 3.60 10.76 9.81
C ILE A 215 4.10 9.33 9.99
N TYR A 216 3.96 8.81 11.20
CA TYR A 216 4.38 7.48 11.60
C TYR A 216 3.14 6.63 11.85
N ILE A 217 2.85 5.70 10.95
CA ILE A 217 1.65 4.85 11.00
C ILE A 217 1.97 3.53 11.68
N ARG A 218 1.16 3.13 12.67
CA ARG A 218 1.32 1.87 13.40
C ARG A 218 0.93 0.70 12.50
N LEU A 219 1.81 -0.30 12.41
CA LEU A 219 1.67 -1.54 11.65
C LEU A 219 2.15 -2.73 12.51
N ALA A 220 1.68 -3.92 12.14
CA ALA A 220 2.26 -5.16 12.63
C ALA A 220 3.75 -5.26 12.25
N ALA A 221 4.54 -6.00 13.03
CA ALA A 221 5.95 -6.20 12.75
C ALA A 221 6.21 -6.80 11.35
N SER A 222 5.41 -7.80 10.96
CA SER A 222 5.49 -8.48 9.66
C SER A 222 5.40 -7.50 8.49
N GLU A 223 4.36 -6.65 8.49
CA GLU A 223 4.14 -5.66 7.44
C GLU A 223 5.28 -4.65 7.37
N ARG A 224 5.74 -4.15 8.52
CA ARG A 224 6.83 -3.17 8.55
C ARG A 224 8.13 -3.74 7.97
N GLU A 225 8.44 -4.99 8.29
CA GLU A 225 9.64 -5.68 7.79
C GLU A 225 9.57 -5.85 6.27
N LEU A 226 8.40 -6.20 5.71
CA LEU A 226 8.19 -6.27 4.26
C LEU A 226 8.41 -4.91 3.58
N GLN A 227 7.93 -3.82 4.20
CA GLN A 227 8.08 -2.48 3.63
C GLN A 227 9.53 -1.97 3.69
N ILE A 228 10.29 -2.31 4.74
CA ILE A 228 11.72 -1.98 4.85
C ILE A 228 12.54 -2.82 3.86
N GLY A 229 12.21 -4.12 3.71
CA GLY A 229 12.89 -5.03 2.78
C GLY A 229 12.75 -4.60 1.31
N ASN A 230 11.58 -4.11 0.91
CA ASN A 230 11.33 -3.62 -0.45
C ASN A 230 12.01 -2.28 -0.77
N GLY A 231 12.42 -1.50 0.25
CA GLY A 231 13.13 -0.22 0.07
C GLY A 231 14.65 -0.34 -0.08
N SER A 232 15.20 -1.56 0.02
CA SER A 232 16.64 -1.85 0.06
C SER A 232 17.12 -2.59 -1.20
N THR A 233 16.95 -2.00 -2.39
CA THR A 233 17.74 -2.36 -3.57
C THR A 233 18.83 -1.32 -3.83
N ARG A 234 19.55 -0.91 -2.80
CA ARG A 234 20.80 -0.15 -2.99
C ARG A 234 21.78 -0.27 -1.83
N THR A 235 22.28 -1.48 -1.58
CA THR A 235 23.65 -1.70 -1.07
C THR A 235 24.02 -3.17 -1.25
N GLY A 236 24.68 -3.49 -2.37
CA GLY A 236 25.55 -4.65 -2.43
C GLY A 236 26.72 -4.44 -1.46
N GLY A 237 26.56 -4.85 -0.20
CA GLY A 237 27.53 -4.56 0.85
C GLY A 237 27.72 -5.65 1.90
N THR A 238 26.88 -6.70 1.96
CA THR A 238 26.98 -7.72 3.03
C THR A 238 27.72 -8.99 2.62
N THR A 239 28.03 -9.18 1.33
CA THR A 239 28.81 -10.35 0.85
C THR A 239 30.33 -10.10 0.85
N LYS A 240 30.80 -8.84 0.90
CA LYS A 240 32.25 -8.52 0.82
C LYS A 240 33.01 -8.68 2.14
N TRP A 241 32.37 -8.54 3.31
CA TRP A 241 33.07 -8.64 4.60
C TRP A 241 33.42 -10.09 4.98
N LYS A 242 32.59 -11.05 4.58
CA LYS A 242 32.85 -12.49 4.79
C LYS A 242 33.99 -13.02 3.92
N LEU A 243 34.20 -12.44 2.73
CA LEU A 243 35.31 -12.83 1.86
C LEU A 243 36.64 -12.19 2.28
N ARG A 244 36.63 -10.94 2.75
CA ARG A 244 37.83 -10.24 3.24
C ARG A 244 38.44 -10.86 4.49
N THR A 245 37.61 -11.40 5.40
CA THR A 245 38.08 -12.09 6.60
C THR A 245 38.67 -13.48 6.29
N ALA A 246 38.15 -14.19 5.29
CA ALA A 246 38.71 -15.47 4.86
C ALA A 246 40.11 -15.32 4.22
N PHE A 247 40.33 -14.31 3.38
CA PHE A 247 41.64 -14.11 2.73
C PHE A 247 42.73 -13.61 3.69
N ALA A 248 42.38 -12.82 4.72
CA ALA A 248 43.35 -12.31 5.69
C ALA A 248 43.94 -13.42 6.59
N VAL A 249 43.19 -14.51 6.83
CA VAL A 249 43.62 -15.61 7.71
C VAL A 249 44.24 -16.77 6.92
N ALA A 250 43.74 -17.06 5.72
CA ALA A 250 44.19 -18.23 4.94
C ALA A 250 45.59 -18.07 4.30
N ILE A 251 45.99 -16.84 3.97
CA ILE A 251 47.29 -16.58 3.32
C ILE A 251 48.48 -16.75 4.30
N PRO A 252 48.48 -16.14 5.50
CA PRO A 252 49.61 -16.29 6.41
C PRO A 252 49.74 -17.71 6.97
N THR A 253 48.63 -18.44 7.19
CA THR A 253 48.69 -19.83 7.70
C THR A 253 49.33 -20.78 6.70
N ASN A 254 49.03 -20.66 5.41
CA ASN A 254 49.65 -21.49 4.37
C ASN A 254 51.15 -21.19 4.17
N LEU A 255 51.58 -19.94 4.33
CA LEU A 255 53.00 -19.59 4.23
C LEU A 255 53.81 -20.16 5.41
N ILE A 256 53.24 -20.15 6.62
CA ILE A 256 53.89 -20.70 7.81
C ILE A 256 54.02 -22.22 7.72
N THR A 257 52.99 -22.93 7.24
CA THR A 257 53.03 -24.39 7.08
C THR A 257 54.04 -24.82 6.01
N LEU A 258 54.12 -24.10 4.88
CA LEU A 258 55.13 -24.37 3.84
C LEU A 258 56.55 -24.09 4.33
N GLY A 259 56.74 -23.00 5.08
CA GLY A 259 58.03 -22.66 5.69
C GLY A 259 58.52 -23.74 6.66
N LEU A 260 57.63 -24.23 7.54
CA LEU A 260 57.95 -25.32 8.46
C LEU A 260 58.23 -26.63 7.72
N PHE A 261 57.45 -26.98 6.69
CA PHE A 261 57.68 -28.17 5.88
C PHE A 261 59.04 -28.14 5.18
N MET A 262 59.40 -27.00 4.57
CA MET A 262 60.70 -26.80 3.94
C MET A 262 61.85 -26.88 4.95
N TYR A 263 61.69 -26.26 6.13
CA TYR A 263 62.65 -26.34 7.23
C TYR A 263 62.89 -27.79 7.68
N PHE A 264 61.83 -28.58 7.89
CA PHE A 264 61.95 -30.00 8.24
C PHE A 264 62.55 -30.85 7.11
N ARG A 265 62.28 -30.55 5.84
CA ARG A 265 62.94 -31.24 4.71
C ARG A 265 64.42 -30.91 4.62
N CYS A 266 64.83 -29.68 4.90
CA CYS A 266 66.24 -29.30 4.97
C CYS A 266 66.96 -30.00 6.13
N LEU A 267 66.32 -30.13 7.29
CA LEU A 267 66.86 -30.89 8.42
C LEU A 267 67.00 -32.40 8.12
N ARG A 268 66.08 -32.97 7.33
CA ARG A 268 66.16 -34.38 6.91
C ARG A 268 67.24 -34.66 5.86
N LYS A 269 67.71 -33.67 5.10
CA LYS A 269 68.79 -33.85 4.13
C LYS A 269 70.20 -33.85 4.76
N GLY A 270 70.31 -33.63 6.07
CA GLY A 270 71.59 -33.57 6.79
C GLY A 270 72.13 -34.89 7.34
N LYS A 271 71.54 -36.07 7.08
CA LYS A 271 72.06 -37.34 7.60
C LYS A 271 71.94 -38.52 6.62
N LEU A 272 73.11 -39.12 6.35
CA LEU A 272 73.43 -40.51 5.96
C LEU A 272 73.50 -40.92 4.48
N THR A 273 74.75 -41.11 4.06
CA THR A 273 75.24 -42.04 3.02
C THR A 273 75.29 -43.50 3.53
N ARG A 274 74.95 -44.50 2.69
CA ARG A 274 75.75 -45.72 2.33
C ARG A 274 74.90 -46.91 1.79
N LYS A 275 75.29 -47.36 0.58
CA LYS A 275 75.19 -48.66 -0.15
C LYS A 275 74.37 -49.87 0.39
N GLY A 276 73.58 -50.47 -0.51
CA GLY A 276 73.86 -51.83 -1.05
C GLY A 276 72.75 -52.90 -1.08
N HIS A 277 72.36 -53.31 -2.32
CA HIS A 277 71.85 -54.63 -2.82
C HIS A 277 70.46 -55.15 -2.35
N ASP A 278 69.64 -55.89 -3.12
CA ASP A 278 69.44 -56.15 -4.57
C ASP A 278 68.16 -57.04 -4.75
N ILE A 279 67.66 -57.16 -6.00
CA ILE A 279 66.84 -58.29 -6.58
C ILE A 279 65.27 -58.25 -6.59
N LEU A 280 64.75 -57.96 -7.81
CA LEU A 280 63.76 -58.67 -8.69
C LEU A 280 62.37 -59.11 -8.15
N LEU A 281 61.25 -59.27 -8.88
CA LEU A 281 60.71 -59.18 -10.27
C LEU A 281 59.16 -59.31 -10.06
N PHE A 282 58.23 -58.69 -10.79
CA PHE A 282 57.61 -59.16 -12.04
C PHE A 282 56.51 -58.17 -12.46
N ASN A 283 56.51 -57.78 -13.72
CA ASN A 283 55.34 -57.28 -14.46
C ASN A 283 54.62 -58.46 -15.12
N PHE A 284 53.31 -58.36 -15.33
CA PHE A 284 52.67 -58.91 -16.53
C PHE A 284 51.43 -58.08 -16.90
N ASP A 285 51.47 -57.50 -18.10
CA ASP A 285 50.35 -56.90 -18.82
C ASP A 285 49.27 -57.94 -19.17
N THR A 286 48.01 -57.53 -19.32
CA THR A 286 47.20 -57.83 -20.54
C THR A 286 45.79 -57.22 -20.48
N ASN A 287 45.50 -56.37 -21.47
CA ASN A 287 44.20 -56.28 -22.16
C ASN A 287 44.40 -57.02 -23.51
N PRO A 288 43.42 -57.54 -24.30
CA PRO A 288 42.18 -56.85 -24.69
C PRO A 288 40.92 -57.72 -25.02
N GLY A 289 39.78 -57.04 -25.17
CA GLY A 289 38.79 -57.29 -26.24
C GLY A 289 37.75 -58.41 -26.09
N SER A 290 36.44 -58.08 -26.16
CA SER A 290 35.66 -58.13 -27.41
C SER A 290 34.13 -58.20 -27.18
N THR A 291 33.42 -57.43 -28.02
CA THR A 291 32.13 -57.74 -28.70
C THR A 291 30.85 -58.10 -27.93
N ASN A 292 29.94 -57.12 -27.94
CA ASN A 292 28.65 -57.08 -28.66
C ASN A 292 27.44 -57.98 -28.28
N ASN A 293 26.27 -57.34 -28.47
CA ASN A 293 24.89 -57.83 -28.67
C ASN A 293 24.06 -58.04 -27.39
N GLU A 294 22.77 -57.68 -27.27
CA GLU A 294 21.76 -57.06 -28.13
C GLU A 294 20.45 -56.94 -27.32
N SER A 295 19.54 -56.05 -27.73
CA SER A 295 18.06 -56.07 -27.49
C SER A 295 17.54 -55.74 -26.07
N SER A 296 16.39 -55.08 -25.84
CA SER A 296 15.42 -54.28 -26.64
C SER A 296 14.29 -53.79 -25.68
N SER A 297 13.42 -52.89 -26.18
CA SER A 297 12.11 -52.41 -25.66
C SER A 297 12.16 -51.40 -24.49
N VAL A 298 11.67 -50.14 -24.55
CA VAL A 298 10.44 -49.47 -25.08
C VAL A 298 9.18 -49.90 -24.31
N ASP A 299 8.62 -49.08 -23.41
CA ASP A 299 7.63 -48.03 -23.76
C ASP A 299 6.96 -47.29 -22.56
N ASN A 300 6.62 -46.02 -22.83
CA ASN A 300 5.48 -45.18 -22.39
C ASN A 300 4.87 -45.21 -20.96
N ARG A 301 4.71 -43.99 -20.39
CA ARG A 301 3.36 -43.41 -20.16
C ARG A 301 3.34 -41.90 -19.83
N LYS A 302 2.60 -41.16 -20.68
CA LYS A 302 1.98 -39.84 -20.43
C LYS A 302 1.02 -39.89 -19.23
N LYS A 303 0.82 -38.76 -18.53
CA LYS A 303 -0.52 -38.35 -18.07
C LYS A 303 -0.64 -36.83 -17.87
N ARG A 304 -1.66 -36.31 -18.56
CA ARG A 304 -2.25 -34.97 -18.52
C ARG A 304 -3.41 -35.00 -17.53
N TRP A 305 -3.64 -33.92 -16.80
CA TRP A 305 -4.98 -33.61 -16.28
C TRP A 305 -5.28 -32.11 -16.37
N SER A 306 -6.42 -31.81 -16.98
CA SER A 306 -7.15 -30.54 -16.91
C SER A 306 -8.44 -30.77 -16.13
N LYS A 307 -8.96 -29.74 -15.47
CA LYS A 307 -10.39 -29.38 -15.25
C LYS A 307 -10.40 -28.08 -14.43
N ASN A 308 -10.88 -26.98 -15.01
CA ASN A 308 -12.25 -26.46 -14.97
C ASN A 308 -12.71 -26.11 -13.55
N MET A 309 -12.94 -24.83 -13.29
CA MET A 309 -13.73 -24.35 -12.15
C MET A 309 -14.70 -23.29 -12.66
N GLU A 310 -15.98 -23.57 -12.43
CA GLU A 310 -17.16 -22.80 -12.84
C GLU A 310 -17.36 -21.59 -11.93
N LEU A 311 -17.94 -20.52 -12.50
CA LEU A 311 -18.38 -19.30 -11.83
C LEU A 311 -19.71 -19.53 -11.09
N PRO A 312 -19.91 -18.96 -9.89
CA PRO A 312 -21.25 -18.83 -9.33
C PRO A 312 -21.92 -17.52 -9.80
N LEU A 313 -23.12 -17.69 -10.36
CA LEU A 313 -24.16 -16.66 -10.55
C LEU A 313 -24.74 -16.24 -9.19
N PHE A 314 -25.02 -14.94 -9.02
CA PHE A 314 -25.96 -14.47 -8.00
C PHE A 314 -26.98 -13.48 -8.58
N SER A 315 -28.22 -13.69 -8.16
CA SER A 315 -29.49 -13.07 -8.58
C SER A 315 -29.80 -11.79 -7.78
N TYR A 316 -30.52 -10.86 -8.41
CA TYR A 316 -31.07 -9.64 -7.81
C TYR A 316 -32.28 -9.91 -6.91
N GLU A 317 -32.41 -9.14 -5.82
CA GLU A 317 -33.72 -8.69 -5.31
C GLU A 317 -33.60 -7.21 -4.87
N SER A 318 -34.42 -6.35 -5.48
CA SER A 318 -34.56 -4.94 -5.12
C SER A 318 -35.67 -4.78 -4.09
N LYS A 319 -35.41 -4.00 -3.04
CA LYS A 319 -36.46 -3.42 -2.19
C LYS A 319 -36.24 -1.92 -2.10
N ASN A 320 -37.26 -1.20 -2.57
CA ASN A 320 -37.37 0.25 -2.61
C ASN A 320 -37.17 0.88 -1.23
N LEU A 321 -36.29 1.88 -1.11
CA LEU A 321 -36.29 2.80 0.01
C LEU A 321 -36.77 4.18 -0.46
N LYS A 322 -37.89 4.62 0.16
CA LYS A 322 -38.38 6.00 0.13
C LYS A 322 -37.35 6.91 0.78
N ILE A 323 -37.00 8.00 0.12
CA ILE A 323 -36.30 9.13 0.73
C ILE A 323 -37.34 10.24 0.89
N VAL A 324 -37.59 10.62 2.13
CA VAL A 324 -38.16 11.91 2.53
C VAL A 324 -36.99 12.88 2.64
#